data_AF-A0A1E5T7P2-F1
#
_entry.id   AF-A0A1E5T7P2-F1
#
_cell.length_a   1.000
_cell.length_b   1.000
_cell.length_c   1.000
_cell.angle_alpha   90.00
_cell.angle_beta   90.00
_cell.angle_gamma   90.00
#
_symmetry.space_group_name_H-M   'P 1'
#
loop_
_entity.id
_entity.type
_entity.pdbx_description
1 polymer ?
#
loop_
_entity_poly.entity_id
_entity_poly.type
_entity_poly.pdbx_seq_one_letter_code
_entity_poly.pdbx_strand_id
1 'polypeptide(L)'
;MKRKITEEVHDGLSERLNDQEQGFLSYVQAVQWVKETYGIEYKYNTLRDYMIDFFGTKIKQPRKSHIKKSQEAVTDFLKLT
;
A
#
# COMPACT_ATOMS: atom_id res chain seq x y z
N MET A 1 3.69 -2.22 24.67
CA MET A 1 3.99 -2.29 23.23
C MET A 1 4.87 -1.09 22.88
N LYS A 2 6.12 -1.29 22.45
CA LYS A 2 7.02 -0.15 22.11
C LYS A 2 6.55 0.47 20.79
N ARG A 3 6.19 1.76 20.81
CA ARG A 3 5.91 2.53 19.59
C ARG A 3 7.24 2.68 18.84
N LYS A 4 7.35 2.04 17.67
CA LYS A 4 8.55 2.14 16.80
C LYS A 4 8.52 3.38 15.90
N ILE A 5 7.36 4.03 15.80
CA ILE A 5 7.07 5.20 14.97
C ILE A 5 6.66 6.35 15.92
N THR A 6 7.03 7.58 15.58
CA THR A 6 6.68 8.80 16.35
C THR A 6 5.20 9.14 16.17
N GLU A 7 4.63 9.91 17.11
CA GLU A 7 3.21 10.31 17.04
C GLU A 7 2.93 11.21 15.83
N GLU A 8 3.84 12.14 15.49
CA GLU A 8 3.70 13.00 14.30
C GLU A 8 3.61 12.22 12.97
N VAL A 9 4.39 11.14 12.84
CA VAL A 9 4.35 10.28 11.66
C VAL A 9 3.09 9.42 11.66
N HIS A 10 2.63 8.97 12.83
CA HIS A 10 1.37 8.24 12.95
C HIS A 10 0.19 9.09 12.46
N ASP A 11 0.10 10.34 12.93
CA ASP A 11 -1.01 11.23 12.59
C ASP A 11 -1.04 11.53 11.10
N GLY A 12 0.10 11.90 10.48
CA GLY A 12 0.13 12.15 9.05
C GLY A 12 -0.11 10.91 8.19
N LEU A 13 0.32 9.72 8.63
CA LEU A 13 -0.04 8.47 7.97
C LEU A 13 -1.55 8.22 8.04
N SER A 14 -2.16 8.49 9.20
CA SER A 14 -3.61 8.34 9.42
C SER A 14 -4.40 9.26 8.50
N GLU A 15 -4.05 10.55 8.45
CA GLU A 15 -4.69 11.53 7.57
C GLU A 15 -4.60 11.11 6.11
N ARG A 16 -3.40 10.77 5.64
CA ARG A 16 -3.17 10.42 4.24
C ARG A 16 -3.81 9.09 3.83
N LEU A 17 -3.89 8.11 4.72
CA LEU A 17 -4.57 6.84 4.45
C LEU A 17 -6.09 6.97 4.36
N ASN A 18 -6.66 8.00 5.00
CA ASN A 18 -8.09 8.29 4.92
C ASN A 18 -8.45 9.17 3.70
N ASP A 19 -7.46 9.68 2.97
CA ASP A 19 -7.65 10.38 1.70
C ASP A 19 -7.82 9.38 0.54
N GLN A 20 -8.99 9.44 -0.13
CA GLN A 20 -9.33 8.51 -1.21
C GLN A 20 -8.50 8.74 -2.49
N GLU A 21 -7.97 9.95 -2.69
CA GLU A 21 -7.20 10.31 -3.90
C GLU A 21 -5.68 10.20 -3.67
N GLN A 22 -5.22 10.44 -2.44
CA GLN A 22 -3.79 10.53 -2.10
C GLN A 22 -3.21 9.33 -1.34
N GLY A 23 -3.94 8.22 -1.25
CA GLY A 23 -3.47 7.00 -0.60
C GLY A 23 -2.20 6.40 -1.22
N PHE A 24 -1.56 5.48 -0.48
CA PHE A 24 -0.34 4.82 -0.95
C PHE A 24 -0.64 3.63 -1.88
N LEU A 25 0.09 3.56 -2.98
CA LEU A 25 0.09 2.43 -3.91
C LEU A 25 0.92 1.24 -3.38
N SER A 26 1.93 1.52 -2.56
CA SER A 26 2.80 0.51 -1.97
C SER A 26 3.40 0.96 -0.64
N TYR A 27 3.86 0.01 0.17
CA TYR A 27 4.60 0.31 1.39
C TYR A 27 5.96 0.99 1.13
N VAL A 28 6.56 0.77 -0.04
CA VAL A 28 7.80 1.46 -0.43
C VAL A 28 7.52 2.96 -0.59
N GLN A 29 6.40 3.30 -1.23
CA GLN A 29 5.96 4.69 -1.37
C GLN A 29 5.68 5.32 0.00
N ALA A 30 5.08 4.58 0.93
CA ALA A 30 4.87 5.07 2.29
C ALA A 30 6.20 5.38 3.01
N VAL A 31 7.19 4.49 2.91
CA VAL A 31 8.54 4.73 3.47
C VAL A 31 9.18 5.97 2.87
N GLN A 32 9.12 6.10 1.55
CA GLN A 32 9.69 7.24 0.85
C GLN A 32 8.98 8.54 1.24
N TRP A 33 7.65 8.53 1.35
CA TRP A 33 6.89 9.70 1.76
C TRP A 33 7.22 10.15 3.18
N VAL A 34 7.37 9.21 4.13
CA VAL A 34 7.76 9.54 5.49
C VAL A 34 9.16 10.17 5.50
N LYS A 35 10.09 9.64 4.70
CA LYS A 35 11.43 10.21 4.54
C LYS A 35 11.40 11.63 3.97
N GLU A 36 10.57 11.88 2.96
CA GLU A 36 10.46 13.20 2.31
C GLU A 36 9.76 14.23 3.19
N THR A 37 8.72 13.82 3.92
CA THR A 37 7.87 14.74 4.68
C THR A 37 8.46 15.07 6.05
N TYR A 38 9.04 14.07 6.71
CA TYR A 38 9.54 14.21 8.09
C TYR A 38 11.06 14.14 8.19
N GLY A 39 11.77 13.80 7.11
CA GLY A 39 13.22 13.58 7.14
C GLY A 39 13.64 12.31 7.91
N ILE A 40 12.69 11.43 8.26
CA ILE A 40 12.94 10.24 9.07
C ILE A 40 12.96 9.01 8.17
N GLU A 41 14.06 8.26 8.20
CA GLU A 41 14.18 7.00 7.45
C GLU A 41 13.85 5.80 8.36
N TYR A 42 12.74 5.13 8.05
CA TYR A 42 12.37 3.87 8.68
C TYR A 42 12.76 2.69 7.81
N LYS A 43 13.19 1.59 8.44
CA LYS A 43 13.32 0.30 7.75
C LYS A 43 11.94 -0.10 7.22
N TYR A 44 11.90 -0.56 5.97
CA TYR A 44 10.68 -1.01 5.29
C TYR A 44 9.82 -1.94 6.16
N ASN A 45 10.39 -3.02 6.70
CA ASN A 45 9.65 -3.96 7.54
C ASN A 45 9.04 -3.30 8.77
N THR A 46 9.75 -2.32 9.37
CA THR A 46 9.27 -1.64 10.58
C THR A 46 8.04 -0.79 10.28
N LEU A 47 8.09 0.02 9.21
CA LEU A 47 6.96 0.86 8.84
C LEU A 47 5.78 0.02 8.34
N ARG A 48 6.07 -0.99 7.51
CA ARG A 48 5.07 -1.92 7.00
C ARG A 48 4.33 -2.64 8.13
N ASP A 49 5.05 -3.27 9.04
CA ASP A 49 4.43 -4.04 10.12
C ASP A 49 3.62 -3.11 11.04
N TYR A 50 4.13 -1.91 11.30
CA TYR A 50 3.39 -0.88 12.03
C TYR A 50 2.08 -0.48 11.33
N MET A 51 2.11 -0.22 10.03
CA MET A 51 0.91 0.15 9.28
C MET A 51 -0.13 -0.97 9.26
N ILE A 52 0.30 -2.23 9.19
CA ILE A 52 -0.59 -3.39 9.27
C ILE A 52 -1.19 -3.51 10.68
N ASP A 53 -0.39 -3.39 11.73
CA ASP A 53 -0.84 -3.59 13.11
C ASP A 53 -1.79 -2.47 13.59
N PHE A 54 -1.52 -1.22 13.23
CA PHE A 54 -2.28 -0.06 13.73
C PHE A 54 -3.42 0.36 12.81
N PHE A 55 -3.21 0.36 11.49
CA PHE A 55 -4.21 0.84 10.53
C PHE A 55 -4.90 -0.30 9.78
N GLY A 56 -4.48 -1.56 9.98
CA GLY A 56 -5.05 -2.70 9.26
C GLY A 56 -4.80 -2.65 7.75
N THR A 57 -3.80 -1.89 7.29
CA THR A 57 -3.58 -1.68 5.86
C THR A 57 -3.29 -2.99 5.14
N LYS A 58 -3.83 -3.12 3.92
CA LYS A 58 -3.59 -4.27 3.08
C LYS A 58 -3.52 -3.83 1.62
N ILE A 59 -2.42 -4.16 0.95
CA ILE A 59 -2.31 -4.01 -0.50
C ILE A 59 -3.36 -4.90 -1.16
N LYS A 60 -4.22 -4.30 -1.99
CA LYS A 60 -5.17 -5.04 -2.81
C LYS A 60 -4.38 -5.88 -3.80
N GLN A 61 -4.53 -7.20 -3.69
CA GLN A 61 -3.89 -8.14 -4.61
C GLN A 61 -4.94 -8.67 -5.58
N PRO A 62 -4.63 -8.75 -6.89
CA PRO A 62 -5.53 -9.37 -7.84
C PRO A 62 -5.81 -10.82 -7.40
N ARG A 63 -7.07 -11.24 -7.51
CA ARG A 63 -7.45 -12.62 -7.20
C ARG A 63 -6.78 -13.53 -8.23
N LYS A 64 -6.11 -14.59 -7.77
CA LYS A 64 -5.55 -15.60 -8.67
C LYS A 64 -6.65 -16.09 -9.60
N SER A 65 -6.52 -15.84 -10.89
CA SER A 65 -7.36 -16.46 -11.89
C SER A 65 -7.08 -17.96 -11.93
N HIS A 66 -8.13 -18.76 -12.09
CA HIS A 66 -7.98 -20.21 -12.23
C HIS A 66 -7.13 -20.53 -13.48
N ILE A 67 -6.20 -21.49 -13.38
CA ILE A 67 -5.29 -21.89 -14.47
C ILE A 67 -6.06 -22.28 -15.75
N LYS A 68 -7.28 -22.82 -15.61
CA LYS A 68 -8.16 -23.20 -16.72
C LYS A 68 -9.09 -22.08 -17.23
N LYS A 69 -8.88 -20.81 -16.87
CA LYS A 69 -9.59 -19.74 -17.60
C LYS A 69 -9.15 -19.83 -19.07
N SER A 70 -10.11 -20.02 -19.98
CA SER A 70 -9.83 -20.28 -21.40
C SER A 70 -9.02 -19.13 -21.99
N GLN A 71 -7.94 -19.45 -22.70
CA GLN A 71 -7.12 -18.47 -23.43
C GLN A 71 -7.96 -17.73 -24.49
N GLU A 72 -9.04 -18.35 -24.99
CA GLU A 72 -9.99 -17.74 -25.94
C GLU A 72 -10.69 -16.49 -25.37
N ALA A 73 -10.97 -16.45 -24.07
CA ALA A 73 -11.60 -15.29 -23.43
C ALA A 73 -10.66 -14.08 -23.31
N VAL A 74 -9.33 -14.29 -23.37
CA VAL A 74 -8.34 -13.21 -23.39
C VAL A 74 -8.24 -12.61 -24.80
N THR A 75 -8.35 -13.44 -25.85
CA THR A 75 -8.32 -12.98 -27.25
C THR A 75 -9.57 -12.20 -27.65
N ASP A 76 -10.74 -12.53 -27.08
CA ASP A 76 -11.99 -11.81 -27.37
C ASP A 76 -12.03 -10.38 -26.78
N PHE A 77 -11.24 -10.10 -25.75
CA PHE A 77 -11.19 -8.79 -25.11
C PHE A 77 -10.40 -7.74 -25.92
N LEU A 78 -9.58 -8.16 -26.89
CA LEU A 78 -8.73 -7.28 -27.72
C LEU A 78 -9.41 -6.81 -29.03
N LYS A 79 -10.74 -6.73 -29.09
CA LYS A 79 -11.40 -6.14 -30.27
C LYS A 79 -11.44 -4.62 -30.14
N LEU A 80 -10.35 -3.97 -30.55
CA LEU A 80 -10.37 -2.57 -30.98
C LEU A 80 -10.78 -2.59 -32.47
N THR A 81 -11.98 -2.10 -32.77
CA THR A 81 -12.40 -1.81 -34.15
C THR A 81 -11.75 -0.52 -34.62
#